data_AF-A0A3Q0RNM4-F1
#
_entry.id   AF-A0A3Q0RNM4-F1
#
_cell.length_a   1.000
_cell.length_b   1.000
_cell.length_c   1.000
_cell.angle_alpha   90.00
_cell.angle_beta   90.00
_cell.angle_gamma   90.00
#
_symmetry.space_group_name_H-M   'P 1'
#
loop_
_entity.id
_entity.type
_entity.pdbx_description
1 polymer ?
#
loop_
_entity_poly.entity_id
_entity_poly.type
_entity_poly.pdbx_seq_one_letter_code
_entity_poly.pdbx_strand_id
1 'polypeptide(L)'
;MNPLCSRCNLVVYPTEKVNCLDKYWHKGCFSCEVCKMTLNMKNYKGFEKRPYCNAHYPKSSFTCVTDTPENLRLKQQSKIQSQVLYREDFEKNKGKGFSVVADTPEMQRIKKTQDQISNIKYHEEFEKKKVGEGPQIQPGNPSAGISPSNSISPLVHEPTELILFAISRQKRYRAVYDYSAADEDEVSFMDGDVIVDVQQIDEGWMYGRVERTGQQGMLPANYVEAI
;
A
#
# COMPACT_ATOMS: atom_id res chain seq x y z
N MET A 1 -68.94 -14.97 17.08
CA MET A 1 -68.94 -15.35 15.65
C MET A 1 -67.77 -16.29 15.39
N ASN A 2 -67.93 -17.24 14.48
CA ASN A 2 -66.84 -18.13 14.10
C ASN A 2 -65.82 -17.36 13.24
N PRO A 3 -64.51 -17.51 13.49
CA PRO A 3 -63.48 -16.77 12.76
C PRO A 3 -63.33 -17.24 11.31
N LEU A 4 -62.81 -16.37 10.45
CA LEU A 4 -62.54 -16.67 9.04
C LEU A 4 -61.11 -17.18 8.84
N CYS A 5 -60.94 -18.12 7.93
CA CYS A 5 -59.64 -18.67 7.56
C CYS A 5 -58.84 -17.67 6.73
N SER A 6 -57.59 -17.42 7.08
CA SER A 6 -56.74 -16.46 6.36
C SER A 6 -56.25 -16.92 4.98
N ARG A 7 -56.52 -18.18 4.62
CA ARG A 7 -56.17 -18.75 3.30
C ARG A 7 -57.35 -18.71 2.34
N CYS A 8 -58.49 -19.27 2.76
CA CYS A 8 -59.66 -19.47 1.91
C CYS A 8 -60.82 -18.52 2.26
N ASN A 9 -60.69 -17.71 3.31
CA ASN A 9 -61.71 -16.77 3.80
C ASN A 9 -63.05 -17.42 4.18
N LEU A 10 -63.09 -18.74 4.34
CA LEU A 10 -64.26 -19.47 4.82
C LEU A 10 -64.26 -19.57 6.34
N VAL A 11 -65.45 -19.76 6.92
CA VAL A 11 -65.64 -19.93 8.36
C VAL A 11 -64.88 -21.15 8.88
N VAL A 12 -64.16 -20.97 9.99
CA VAL A 12 -63.40 -22.02 10.67
C VAL A 12 -64.14 -22.44 11.93
N TYR A 13 -64.56 -23.70 11.98
CA TYR A 13 -65.21 -24.28 13.16
C TYR A 13 -64.17 -24.65 14.24
N PRO A 14 -64.54 -24.66 15.53
CA PRO A 14 -63.62 -24.96 16.63
C PRO A 14 -62.82 -26.26 16.46
N THR A 15 -63.41 -27.31 15.89
CA THR A 15 -62.78 -28.62 15.67
C THR A 15 -61.59 -28.56 14.72
N GLU A 16 -61.66 -27.72 13.68
CA GLU A 16 -60.63 -27.59 12.64
C GLU A 16 -59.75 -26.34 12.80
N LYS A 17 -59.96 -25.58 13.88
CA LYS A 17 -59.31 -24.30 14.10
C LYS A 17 -57.84 -24.46 14.45
N VAL A 18 -57.00 -23.77 13.70
CA VAL A 18 -55.58 -23.53 14.01
C VAL A 18 -55.39 -22.03 14.21
N ASN A 19 -54.89 -21.63 15.39
CA ASN A 19 -54.54 -20.25 15.71
C ASN A 19 -53.03 -20.08 15.58
N CYS A 20 -52.59 -19.23 14.65
CA CYS A 20 -51.18 -19.03 14.37
C CYS A 20 -50.97 -17.69 13.65
N LEU A 21 -49.89 -16.97 13.97
CA LEU A 21 -49.54 -15.68 13.34
C LEU A 21 -50.67 -14.64 13.43
N ASP A 22 -51.31 -14.57 14.61
CA ASP A 22 -52.46 -13.71 14.93
C ASP A 22 -53.66 -13.91 14.00
N LYS A 23 -53.76 -15.10 13.39
CA LYS A 23 -54.73 -15.46 12.36
C LYS A 23 -55.31 -16.84 12.60
N TYR A 24 -56.49 -17.06 12.03
CA TYR A 24 -57.18 -18.34 12.08
C TYR A 24 -57.05 -19.07 10.75
N TRP A 25 -56.87 -20.38 10.82
CA TRP A 25 -56.65 -21.26 9.67
C TRP A 25 -57.41 -22.58 9.88
N HIS A 26 -57.86 -23.22 8.80
CA HIS A 26 -58.21 -24.64 8.85
C HIS A 26 -56.94 -25.49 8.96
N LYS A 27 -57.05 -26.68 9.56
CA LYS A 27 -55.93 -27.66 9.61
C LYS A 27 -55.32 -27.94 8.23
N GLY A 28 -56.14 -28.05 7.18
CA GLY A 28 -55.67 -28.25 5.80
C GLY A 28 -55.18 -26.98 5.09
N CYS A 29 -55.66 -25.80 5.52
CA CYS A 29 -55.26 -24.52 4.93
C CYS A 29 -53.96 -23.96 5.49
N PHE A 30 -53.49 -24.50 6.62
CA PHE A 30 -52.22 -24.13 7.22
C PHE A 30 -51.06 -24.79 6.46
N SER A 31 -50.70 -24.24 5.31
CA SER A 31 -49.67 -24.81 4.43
C SER A 31 -48.66 -23.77 3.98
N CYS A 32 -47.44 -24.23 3.67
CA CYS A 32 -46.36 -23.36 3.21
C CYS A 32 -46.80 -22.53 1.99
N GLU A 33 -46.47 -21.25 1.99
CA GLU A 33 -46.80 -20.39 0.85
C GLU A 33 -46.16 -20.87 -0.46
N VAL A 34 -44.92 -21.36 -0.38
CA VAL A 34 -44.11 -21.77 -1.54
C VAL A 34 -44.47 -23.19 -1.99
N CYS A 35 -44.25 -24.21 -1.15
CA CYS A 35 -44.46 -25.60 -1.55
C CYS A 35 -45.85 -26.16 -1.30
N LYS A 36 -46.77 -25.39 -0.72
CA LYS A 36 -48.16 -25.80 -0.42
C LYS A 36 -48.29 -27.04 0.48
N MET A 37 -47.18 -27.56 1.02
CA MET A 37 -47.18 -28.64 1.99
C MET A 37 -47.88 -28.20 3.28
N THR A 38 -48.82 -28.99 3.76
CA THR A 38 -49.51 -28.75 5.04
C THR A 38 -48.50 -28.76 6.17
N LEU A 39 -48.49 -27.68 6.93
CA LEU A 39 -47.62 -27.47 8.07
C LEU A 39 -48.38 -27.82 9.35
N ASN A 40 -47.63 -27.97 10.43
CA ASN A 40 -48.20 -28.16 11.76
C ASN A 40 -47.60 -27.09 12.69
N MET A 41 -48.23 -26.87 13.84
CA MET A 41 -47.79 -25.90 14.85
C MET A 41 -46.32 -26.10 15.27
N LYS A 42 -45.82 -27.34 15.20
CA LYS A 42 -44.43 -27.68 15.54
C LYS A 42 -43.42 -27.47 14.41
N ASN A 43 -43.84 -27.47 13.14
CA ASN A 43 -42.95 -27.55 11.97
C ASN A 43 -43.01 -26.30 11.06
N TYR A 44 -43.75 -25.27 11.46
CA TYR A 44 -43.85 -24.04 10.68
C TYR A 44 -42.80 -23.00 11.12
N LYS A 45 -42.44 -22.13 10.19
CA LYS A 45 -41.74 -20.88 10.45
C LYS A 45 -42.60 -19.74 9.94
N GLY A 46 -42.77 -18.70 10.76
CA GLY A 46 -43.59 -17.54 10.41
C GLY A 46 -42.76 -16.40 9.86
N PHE A 47 -43.11 -15.90 8.67
CA PHE A 47 -42.53 -14.68 8.11
C PHE A 47 -43.69 -13.81 7.60
N GLU A 48 -43.74 -12.53 7.95
CA GLU A 48 -44.80 -11.58 7.53
C GLU A 48 -46.25 -12.10 7.71
N LYS A 49 -46.53 -12.75 8.84
CA LYS A 49 -47.84 -13.37 9.15
C LYS A 49 -48.28 -14.45 8.15
N ARG A 50 -47.34 -15.08 7.45
CA ARG A 50 -47.56 -16.24 6.58
C ARG A 50 -46.72 -17.45 7.05
N PRO A 51 -47.25 -18.68 6.93
CA PRO A 51 -46.52 -19.87 7.32
C PRO A 51 -45.62 -20.40 6.20
N TYR A 52 -44.39 -20.78 6.55
CA TYR A 52 -43.37 -21.36 5.68
C TYR A 52 -42.84 -22.68 6.27
N CYS A 53 -42.37 -23.58 5.42
CA CYS A 53 -41.62 -24.74 5.86
C CYS A 53 -40.16 -24.34 6.18
N ASN A 54 -39.41 -25.21 6.86
CA ASN A 54 -37.99 -24.94 7.17
C ASN A 54 -37.13 -24.66 5.91
N ALA A 55 -37.45 -25.28 4.77
CA ALA A 55 -36.71 -25.10 3.52
C ALA A 55 -37.00 -23.75 2.84
N HIS A 56 -38.24 -23.27 2.90
CA HIS A 56 -38.70 -22.05 2.23
C HIS A 56 -38.82 -20.84 3.17
N TYR A 57 -38.36 -20.97 4.42
CA TYR A 57 -38.33 -19.84 5.34
C TYR A 57 -37.25 -18.85 4.90
N PRO A 58 -37.60 -17.60 4.57
CA PRO A 58 -36.62 -16.58 4.23
C PRO A 58 -35.75 -16.34 5.46
N LYS A 59 -34.54 -16.90 5.46
CA LYS A 59 -33.53 -16.53 6.44
C LYS A 59 -33.09 -15.13 6.06
N SER A 60 -33.54 -14.13 6.82
CA SER A 60 -32.99 -12.79 6.72
C SER A 60 -31.50 -12.89 7.04
N SER A 61 -30.65 -13.03 6.01
CA SER A 61 -29.25 -12.72 6.14
C SER A 61 -29.18 -11.21 6.31
N PHE A 62 -29.22 -10.75 7.55
CA PHE A 62 -28.70 -9.44 7.88
C PHE A 62 -27.23 -9.48 7.52
N THR A 63 -26.91 -9.13 6.27
CA THR A 63 -25.54 -8.79 5.90
C THR A 63 -25.19 -7.60 6.77
N CYS A 64 -24.20 -7.73 7.66
CA CYS A 64 -23.65 -6.56 8.32
C CYS A 64 -23.31 -5.57 7.21
N VAL A 65 -23.72 -4.31 7.39
CA VAL A 65 -23.53 -3.29 6.36
C VAL A 65 -22.03 -3.09 6.20
N THR A 66 -21.45 -3.77 5.22
CA THR A 66 -20.03 -3.70 4.90
C THR A 66 -19.64 -2.33 4.38
N ASP A 67 -20.62 -1.57 3.88
CA ASP A 67 -20.42 -0.25 3.28
C ASP A 67 -20.85 0.87 4.24
N THR A 68 -20.59 0.72 5.54
CA THR A 68 -20.56 1.88 6.43
C THR A 68 -19.39 2.79 6.01
N PRO A 69 -19.55 4.12 6.08
CA PRO A 69 -18.49 5.06 5.66
C PRO A 69 -17.18 4.84 6.43
N GLU A 70 -17.25 4.30 7.64
CA GLU A 70 -16.10 3.91 8.44
C GLU A 70 -15.35 2.69 7.86
N ASN A 71 -16.07 1.65 7.42
CA ASN A 71 -15.47 0.45 6.84
C ASN A 71 -14.79 0.74 5.50
N LEU A 72 -15.36 1.66 4.72
CA LEU A 72 -14.74 2.15 3.49
C LEU A 72 -13.43 2.89 3.78
N ARG A 73 -13.40 3.70 4.85
CA ARG A 73 -12.20 4.44 5.27
C ARG A 73 -11.08 3.48 5.72
N LEU A 74 -11.42 2.46 6.50
CA LEU A 74 -10.48 1.41 6.92
C LEU A 74 -9.92 0.63 5.74
N LYS A 75 -10.76 0.30 4.75
CA LYS A 75 -10.34 -0.42 3.53
C LYS A 75 -9.45 0.43 2.62
N GLN A 76 -9.67 1.74 2.55
CA GLN A 76 -8.78 2.66 1.83
C GLN A 76 -7.44 2.80 2.56
N GLN A 77 -7.47 2.99 3.88
CA GLN A 77 -6.28 3.04 4.74
C GLN A 77 -5.44 1.76 4.59
N SER A 78 -6.06 0.58 4.63
CA SER A 78 -5.38 -0.71 4.52
C SER A 78 -4.75 -0.94 3.14
N LYS A 79 -5.41 -0.49 2.06
CA LYS A 79 -4.86 -0.56 0.70
C LYS A 79 -3.63 0.32 0.52
N ILE A 80 -3.66 1.53 1.09
CA ILE A 80 -2.53 2.46 1.07
C ILE A 80 -1.36 1.92 1.91
N GLN A 81 -1.65 1.19 2.98
CA GLN A 81 -0.64 0.62 3.87
C GLN A 81 -0.06 -0.73 3.39
N SER A 82 -0.75 -1.48 2.54
CA SER A 82 -0.22 -2.75 2.04
C SER A 82 0.93 -2.50 1.06
N GLN A 83 2.08 -3.07 1.35
CA GLN A 83 3.37 -2.96 0.62
C GLN A 83 3.29 -3.21 -0.90
N VAL A 84 2.19 -3.76 -1.42
CA VAL A 84 1.93 -3.98 -2.85
C VAL A 84 1.91 -2.67 -3.65
N LEU A 85 1.37 -1.56 -3.12
CA LEU A 85 1.46 -0.26 -3.82
C LEU A 85 2.90 0.27 -3.84
N TYR A 86 3.66 0.04 -2.77
CA TYR A 86 5.07 0.43 -2.70
C TYR A 86 5.92 -0.35 -3.71
N ARG A 87 5.60 -1.62 -3.93
CA ARG A 87 6.24 -2.47 -4.96
C ARG A 87 5.76 -2.14 -6.37
N GLU A 88 4.48 -1.85 -6.57
CA GLU A 88 3.91 -1.53 -7.90
C GLU A 88 4.39 -0.16 -8.41
N ASP A 89 4.48 0.86 -7.54
CA ASP A 89 5.09 2.14 -7.87
C ASP A 89 6.60 2.01 -8.10
N PHE A 90 7.30 1.19 -7.29
CA PHE A 90 8.71 0.88 -7.51
C PHE A 90 8.93 0.17 -8.86
N GLU A 91 8.14 -0.86 -9.20
CA GLU A 91 8.23 -1.60 -10.46
C GLU A 91 7.84 -0.75 -11.67
N LYS A 92 6.82 0.12 -11.57
CA LYS A 92 6.46 1.08 -12.64
C LYS A 92 7.51 2.17 -12.84
N ASN A 93 8.26 2.52 -11.81
CA ASN A 93 9.40 3.44 -11.90
C ASN A 93 10.74 2.75 -12.23
N LYS A 94 10.84 1.41 -12.15
CA LYS A 94 12.06 0.63 -12.41
C LYS A 94 12.41 0.47 -13.90
N GLY A 95 12.13 1.48 -14.72
CA GLY A 95 12.35 1.42 -16.16
C GLY A 95 11.95 2.69 -16.92
N LYS A 96 11.20 3.59 -16.28
CA LYS A 96 11.10 4.98 -16.73
C LYS A 96 12.35 5.70 -16.25
N GLY A 97 13.36 5.71 -17.13
CA GLY A 97 14.58 6.48 -16.91
C GLY A 97 14.24 7.87 -16.39
N PHE A 98 15.05 8.31 -15.44
CA PHE A 98 15.11 9.66 -14.89
C PHE A 98 14.89 10.72 -15.99
N SER A 99 13.64 11.09 -16.23
CA SER A 99 13.30 12.31 -16.94
C SER A 99 12.99 13.32 -15.86
N VAL A 100 13.86 14.32 -15.78
CA VAL A 100 13.77 15.51 -14.94
C VAL A 100 12.32 15.80 -14.57
N VAL A 101 12.01 15.61 -13.29
CA VAL A 101 10.76 16.02 -12.67
C VAL A 101 10.66 17.53 -12.82
N ALA A 102 10.13 17.97 -13.95
CA ALA A 102 10.07 19.38 -14.34
C ALA A 102 9.00 20.15 -13.55
N ASP A 103 8.11 19.46 -12.86
CA ASP A 103 6.94 20.06 -12.23
C ASP A 103 6.82 19.77 -10.72
N THR A 104 7.93 19.66 -9.99
CA THR A 104 7.85 19.90 -8.54
C THR A 104 7.60 21.40 -8.30
N PRO A 105 6.69 21.77 -7.38
CA PRO A 105 6.44 23.16 -7.02
C PRO A 105 7.67 23.86 -6.42
N GLU A 106 8.69 23.09 -6.04
CA GLU A 106 10.01 23.59 -5.67
C GLU A 106 10.85 24.03 -6.89
N MET A 107 10.91 23.21 -7.96
CA MET A 107 11.65 23.54 -9.19
C MET A 107 11.09 24.79 -9.87
N GLN A 108 9.77 24.96 -9.88
CA GLN A 108 9.12 26.16 -10.43
C GLN A 108 9.46 27.43 -9.63
N ARG A 109 9.64 27.33 -8.31
CA ARG A 109 10.05 28.47 -7.45
C ARG A 109 11.49 28.87 -7.72
N ILE A 110 12.39 27.90 -7.86
CA ILE A 110 13.81 28.14 -8.16
C ILE A 110 13.96 28.78 -9.54
N LYS A 111 13.27 28.26 -10.57
CA LYS A 111 13.34 28.81 -11.94
C LYS A 111 12.81 30.23 -12.03
N LYS A 112 11.65 30.54 -11.42
CA LYS A 112 11.11 31.91 -11.38
C LYS A 112 12.08 32.88 -10.70
N THR A 113 12.66 32.47 -9.57
CA THR A 113 13.64 33.27 -8.84
C THR A 113 14.89 33.50 -9.69
N GLN A 114 15.37 32.48 -10.40
CA GLN A 114 16.52 32.55 -11.30
C GLN A 114 16.28 33.47 -12.50
N ASP A 115 15.10 33.41 -13.12
CA ASP A 115 14.70 34.29 -14.23
C ASP A 115 14.58 35.76 -13.78
N GLN A 116 14.13 36.00 -12.55
CA GLN A 116 14.10 37.34 -11.98
C GLN A 116 15.51 37.87 -11.70
N ILE A 117 16.40 37.05 -11.12
CA ILE A 117 17.78 37.42 -10.87
C ILE A 117 18.51 37.75 -12.17
N SER A 118 18.30 36.96 -13.23
CA SER A 118 18.95 37.19 -14.52
C SER A 118 18.46 38.48 -15.19
N ASN A 119 17.15 38.76 -15.18
CA ASN A 119 16.61 40.02 -15.72
C ASN A 119 17.12 41.26 -14.99
N ILE A 120 17.23 41.19 -13.66
CA ILE A 120 17.80 42.26 -12.84
C ILE A 120 19.28 42.45 -13.19
N LYS A 121 20.06 41.35 -13.30
CA LYS A 121 21.48 41.42 -13.69
C LYS A 121 21.69 42.02 -15.08
N TYR A 122 20.83 41.68 -16.05
CA TYR A 122 20.89 42.25 -17.39
C TYR A 122 20.56 43.75 -17.40
N HIS A 123 19.56 44.20 -16.63
CA HIS A 123 19.24 45.63 -16.52
C HIS A 123 20.29 46.40 -15.71
N GLU A 124 20.79 45.83 -14.62
CA GLU A 124 21.88 46.41 -13.81
C GLU A 124 23.12 46.61 -14.68
N GLU A 125 23.53 45.60 -15.45
CA GLU A 125 24.70 45.67 -16.31
C GLU A 125 24.49 46.60 -17.51
N PHE A 126 23.25 46.73 -17.99
CA PHE A 126 22.87 47.70 -19.02
C PHE A 126 22.92 49.14 -18.50
N GLU A 127 22.40 49.42 -17.30
CA GLU A 127 22.50 50.73 -16.65
C GLU A 127 23.96 51.06 -16.29
N LYS A 128 24.74 50.10 -15.82
CA LYS A 128 26.19 50.26 -15.54
C LYS A 128 26.98 50.60 -16.81
N LYS A 129 26.67 49.94 -17.93
CA LYS A 129 27.27 50.21 -19.25
C LYS A 129 26.89 51.59 -19.80
N LYS A 130 25.77 52.16 -19.35
CA LYS A 130 25.35 53.52 -19.71
C LYS A 130 26.06 54.61 -18.90
N VAL A 131 26.72 54.24 -17.79
CA VAL A 131 27.31 55.19 -16.81
C VAL A 131 28.86 55.15 -16.77
N GLY A 132 29.56 54.38 -17.60
CA GLY A 132 31.03 54.26 -17.51
C GLY A 132 31.81 54.36 -18.83
N GLU A 133 32.27 55.57 -19.18
CA GLU A 133 33.38 55.84 -20.10
C GLU A 133 34.68 56.13 -19.30
N GLY A 134 35.79 55.45 -19.64
CA GLY A 134 37.17 55.82 -19.24
C GLY A 134 38.11 54.62 -18.94
N PRO A 135 39.40 54.60 -19.36
CA PRO A 135 39.95 53.41 -20.04
C PRO A 135 41.31 52.82 -19.55
N GLN A 136 41.66 51.65 -20.16
CA GLN A 136 42.99 51.00 -20.37
C GLN A 136 43.51 50.06 -19.24
N ILE A 137 44.14 48.86 -19.44
CA ILE A 137 45.07 48.32 -20.47
C ILE A 137 45.02 46.75 -20.53
N GLN A 138 45.18 46.15 -21.73
CA GLN A 138 45.39 44.70 -22.04
C GLN A 138 46.91 44.40 -22.23
N PRO A 139 47.43 43.15 -22.38
CA PRO A 139 47.37 42.46 -23.69
C PRO A 139 47.49 40.91 -23.67
N GLY A 140 47.18 40.25 -24.80
CA GLY A 140 47.65 38.88 -25.10
C GLY A 140 46.67 37.98 -25.85
N ASN A 141 46.48 38.21 -27.15
CA ASN A 141 45.86 37.31 -28.15
C ASN A 141 47.02 36.69 -29.01
N PRO A 142 46.88 35.67 -29.90
CA PRO A 142 45.64 35.25 -30.59
C PRO A 142 45.47 33.75 -30.99
N SER A 143 44.26 33.44 -31.49
CA SER A 143 43.91 32.60 -32.66
C SER A 143 43.96 31.06 -32.66
N ALA A 144 42.74 30.51 -32.75
CA ALA A 144 42.20 29.69 -33.85
C ALA A 144 42.56 28.19 -34.00
N GLY A 145 41.51 27.35 -33.99
CA GLY A 145 41.27 26.37 -35.05
C GLY A 145 40.99 24.90 -34.66
N ILE A 146 39.80 24.43 -35.07
CA ILE A 146 39.53 23.14 -35.74
C ILE A 146 39.37 21.86 -34.87
N SER A 147 38.17 21.25 -34.93
CA SER A 147 37.88 19.81 -34.66
C SER A 147 38.04 18.99 -35.98
N PRO A 148 38.05 17.62 -36.06
CA PRO A 148 37.86 16.56 -35.04
C PRO A 148 38.76 15.29 -35.21
N SER A 149 38.51 14.27 -34.38
CA SER A 149 38.67 12.80 -34.59
C SER A 149 39.86 12.02 -34.00
N ASN A 150 39.45 10.99 -33.23
CA ASN A 150 39.95 9.61 -33.14
C ASN A 150 41.18 9.21 -32.30
N SER A 151 40.83 8.45 -31.25
CA SER A 151 41.40 7.15 -30.82
C SER A 151 42.72 7.16 -30.04
N ILE A 152 42.66 6.71 -28.77
CA ILE A 152 43.43 5.59 -28.20
C ILE A 152 42.72 5.17 -26.89
N SER A 153 42.56 3.86 -26.70
CA SER A 153 41.85 3.19 -25.59
C SER A 153 42.75 3.01 -24.32
N PRO A 154 42.36 2.24 -23.29
CA PRO A 154 42.12 2.73 -21.93
C PRO A 154 43.17 2.26 -20.90
N LEU A 155 43.49 3.07 -19.90
CA LEU A 155 44.28 2.62 -18.75
C LEU A 155 43.78 3.23 -17.42
N VAL A 156 43.01 2.42 -16.70
CA VAL A 156 43.16 2.00 -15.30
C VAL A 156 43.37 3.02 -14.15
N HIS A 157 42.42 2.94 -13.18
CA HIS A 157 42.54 3.09 -11.71
C HIS A 157 42.77 4.51 -11.15
N GLU A 158 42.16 4.98 -10.04
CA GLU A 158 41.15 4.54 -9.06
C GLU A 158 40.96 5.75 -8.08
N PRO A 159 40.49 5.61 -6.83
CA PRO A 159 39.21 6.06 -6.28
C PRO A 159 39.28 7.37 -5.47
N THR A 160 38.20 8.14 -5.37
CA THR A 160 38.10 9.20 -4.34
C THR A 160 36.70 9.46 -3.82
N GLU A 161 35.89 8.40 -3.66
CA GLU A 161 34.64 8.49 -2.89
C GLU A 161 34.55 7.34 -1.87
N LEU A 162 35.69 6.93 -1.30
CA LEU A 162 35.76 5.92 -0.22
C LEU A 162 36.16 6.50 1.14
N ILE A 163 36.32 7.82 1.27
CA ILE A 163 36.91 8.41 2.50
C ILE A 163 35.84 8.95 3.48
N LEU A 164 34.56 9.06 3.09
CA LEU A 164 33.49 9.40 4.05
C LEU A 164 32.81 8.16 4.69
N PHE A 165 33.14 6.95 4.24
CA PHE A 165 32.63 5.69 4.80
C PHE A 165 33.48 5.09 5.93
N ALA A 166 34.70 5.59 6.13
CA ALA A 166 35.45 5.35 7.35
C ALA A 166 35.20 6.56 8.27
N ILE A 167 34.59 6.47 9.46
CA ILE A 167 34.78 5.51 10.54
C ILE A 167 33.46 5.45 11.32
N SER A 168 32.42 4.83 10.77
CA SER A 168 31.41 4.22 11.65
C SER A 168 31.91 2.81 11.90
N ARG A 169 32.24 2.47 13.14
CA ARG A 169 32.60 1.11 13.54
C ARG A 169 31.65 0.16 12.82
N GLN A 170 32.16 -0.75 11.97
CA GLN A 170 31.32 -1.79 11.37
C GLN A 170 30.64 -2.50 12.53
N LYS A 171 29.37 -2.17 12.76
CA LYS A 171 28.60 -2.74 13.86
C LYS A 171 28.38 -4.18 13.46
N ARG A 172 29.14 -5.05 14.11
CA ARG A 172 28.98 -6.49 13.98
C ARG A 172 27.95 -6.93 14.99
N TYR A 173 27.15 -7.90 14.59
CA TYR A 173 26.18 -8.51 15.47
C TYR A 173 26.43 -10.00 15.50
N ARG A 174 26.09 -10.64 16.61
CA ARG A 174 26.12 -12.09 16.77
C ARG A 174 24.70 -12.59 16.91
N ALA A 175 24.33 -13.58 16.12
CA ALA A 175 23.07 -14.29 16.29
C ALA A 175 23.04 -14.98 17.66
N VAL A 176 21.92 -14.83 18.36
CA VAL A 176 21.66 -15.45 19.68
C VAL A 176 20.76 -16.68 19.53
N TYR A 177 20.11 -16.84 18.38
CA TYR A 177 19.22 -17.94 18.06
C TYR A 177 19.32 -18.31 16.58
N ASP A 178 18.98 -19.55 16.26
CA ASP A 178 18.80 -20.00 14.89
C ASP A 178 17.59 -19.32 14.23
N TYR A 179 17.73 -18.93 12.97
CA TYR A 179 16.66 -18.36 12.17
C TYR A 179 16.66 -18.96 10.76
N SER A 180 15.47 -19.36 10.31
CA SER A 180 15.24 -19.83 8.94
C SER A 180 14.43 -18.77 8.20
N ALA A 181 14.96 -18.33 7.05
CA ALA A 181 14.30 -17.37 6.18
C ALA A 181 12.91 -17.88 5.77
N ALA A 182 11.88 -17.05 5.97
CA ALA A 182 10.51 -17.36 5.57
C ALA A 182 10.25 -17.01 4.10
N ASP A 183 10.91 -15.94 3.61
CA ASP A 183 10.75 -15.39 2.26
C ASP A 183 12.13 -15.20 1.56
N GLU A 184 12.09 -14.92 0.25
CA GLU A 184 13.30 -14.81 -0.61
C GLU A 184 14.21 -13.62 -0.28
N ASP A 185 13.68 -12.61 0.41
CA ASP A 185 14.39 -11.40 0.84
C ASP A 185 14.98 -11.52 2.25
N GLU A 186 14.76 -12.63 2.95
CA GLU A 186 15.30 -12.91 4.27
C GLU A 186 16.55 -13.79 4.24
N VAL A 187 17.37 -13.73 5.30
CA VAL A 187 18.58 -14.54 5.43
C VAL A 187 18.49 -15.55 6.57
N SER A 188 18.89 -16.80 6.30
CA SER A 188 18.98 -17.85 7.32
C SER A 188 20.34 -17.83 8.01
N PHE A 189 20.35 -17.95 9.34
CA PHE A 189 21.56 -17.98 10.16
C PHE A 189 21.38 -18.90 11.38
N MET A 190 22.50 -19.28 11.98
CA MET A 190 22.54 -20.13 13.17
C MET A 190 23.01 -19.33 14.39
N ASP A 191 22.70 -19.81 15.59
CA ASP A 191 23.23 -19.27 16.84
C ASP A 191 24.76 -19.16 16.76
N GLY A 192 25.28 -17.99 17.15
CA GLY A 192 26.70 -17.65 17.06
C GLY A 192 27.17 -17.10 15.72
N ASP A 193 26.35 -17.09 14.66
CA ASP A 193 26.74 -16.49 13.37
C ASP A 193 26.99 -14.98 13.50
N VAL A 194 28.03 -14.48 12.82
CA VAL A 194 28.37 -13.05 12.79
C VAL A 194 27.69 -12.38 11.60
N ILE A 195 27.02 -11.27 11.87
CA ILE A 195 26.36 -10.44 10.87
C ILE A 195 27.16 -9.15 10.67
N VAL A 196 27.48 -8.85 9.41
CA VAL A 196 28.24 -7.69 8.97
C VAL A 196 27.43 -6.85 7.98
N ASP A 197 27.93 -5.66 7.62
CA ASP A 197 27.26 -4.71 6.72
C ASP A 197 25.83 -4.36 7.15
N VAL A 198 25.62 -4.23 8.47
CA VAL A 198 24.29 -4.14 9.05
C VAL A 198 23.67 -2.75 8.89
N GLN A 199 22.47 -2.73 8.32
CA GLN A 199 21.61 -1.55 8.22
C GLN A 199 20.33 -1.77 9.01
N GLN A 200 20.07 -0.92 10.00
CA GLN A 200 18.83 -0.97 10.77
C GLN A 200 17.70 -0.34 9.95
N ILE A 201 16.62 -1.09 9.71
CA ILE A 201 15.46 -0.61 8.95
C ILE A 201 14.43 -0.05 9.93
N ASP A 202 14.01 -0.87 10.90
CA ASP A 202 13.09 -0.51 11.97
C ASP A 202 13.46 -1.22 13.28
N GLU A 203 12.58 -1.18 14.28
CA GLU A 203 12.80 -1.80 15.59
C GLU A 203 12.67 -3.34 15.56
N GLY A 204 12.03 -3.91 14.54
CA GLY A 204 11.81 -5.36 14.41
C GLY A 204 12.76 -6.05 13.43
N TRP A 205 13.28 -5.31 12.44
CA TRP A 205 14.00 -5.85 11.29
C TRP A 205 15.29 -5.09 10.99
N MET A 206 16.30 -5.85 10.63
CA MET A 206 17.62 -5.39 10.19
C MET A 206 17.94 -6.02 8.84
N TYR A 207 18.76 -5.35 8.04
CA TYR A 207 19.38 -5.93 6.86
C TYR A 207 20.85 -6.20 7.17
N GLY A 208 21.36 -7.35 6.78
CA GLY A 208 22.76 -7.70 7.02
C GLY A 208 23.24 -8.86 6.18
N ARG A 209 24.54 -9.11 6.25
CA ARG A 209 25.22 -10.23 5.60
C ARG A 209 25.72 -11.20 6.67
N VAL A 210 25.35 -12.47 6.55
CA VAL A 210 25.89 -13.56 7.39
C VAL A 210 27.32 -13.86 6.92
N GLU A 211 28.30 -13.73 7.80
CA GLU A 211 29.72 -13.94 7.47
C GLU A 211 30.00 -15.40 7.04
N ARG A 212 29.33 -16.37 7.67
CA ARG A 212 29.50 -17.81 7.38
C ARG A 212 29.02 -18.21 5.98
N THR A 213 27.85 -17.75 5.56
CA THR A 213 27.22 -18.16 4.29
C THR A 213 27.45 -17.15 3.17
N GLY A 214 27.83 -15.91 3.51
CA GLY A 214 27.92 -14.78 2.59
C GLY A 214 26.56 -14.26 2.11
N GLN A 215 25.45 -14.89 2.53
CA GLN A 215 24.11 -14.51 2.15
C GLN A 215 23.72 -13.21 2.86
N GLN A 216 22.95 -12.38 2.16
CA GLN A 216 22.50 -11.08 2.62
C GLN A 216 20.98 -10.99 2.46
N GLY A 217 20.33 -10.38 3.44
CA GLY A 217 18.88 -10.28 3.47
C GLY A 217 18.38 -9.64 4.75
N MET A 218 17.07 -9.64 4.90
CA MET A 218 16.38 -9.21 6.11
C MET A 218 16.50 -10.26 7.21
N LEU A 219 16.66 -9.78 8.44
CA LEU A 219 16.76 -10.60 9.64
C LEU A 219 16.08 -9.89 10.83
N PRO A 220 15.47 -10.65 11.75
CA PRO A 220 14.83 -10.05 12.92
C PRO A 220 15.86 -9.48 13.89
N ALA A 221 15.67 -8.22 14.28
CA ALA A 221 16.59 -7.50 15.17
C ALA A 221 16.73 -8.15 16.54
N ASN A 222 15.66 -8.75 17.06
CA ASN A 222 15.64 -9.42 18.36
C ASN A 222 16.43 -10.73 18.42
N TYR A 223 16.89 -11.25 17.27
CA TYR A 223 17.63 -12.51 17.18
C TYR A 223 19.14 -12.28 17.12
N VAL A 224 19.58 -11.03 17.08
CA VAL A 224 20.99 -10.66 16.96
C VAL A 224 21.37 -9.61 18.00
N GLU A 225 22.56 -9.72 18.56
CA GLU A 225 23.09 -8.81 19.59
C GLU A 225 24.37 -8.15 19.10
N ALA A 226 24.56 -6.86 19.38
CA ALA A 226 25.78 -6.15 18.99
C ALA A 226 27.00 -6.68 19.77
N ILE A 227 28.15 -6.83 19.09
CA ILE A 227 29.42 -7.30 19.68
C ILE A 227 30.56 -6.28 19.57
#